data_AF-A0A6I7N8A9-F1
#
_entry.id   AF-A0A6I7N8A9-F1
#
_cell.length_a   1.000
_cell.length_b   1.000
_cell.length_c   1.000
_cell.angle_alpha   90.00
_cell.angle_beta   90.00
_cell.angle_gamma   90.00
#
_symmetry.space_group_name_H-M   'P 1'
#
loop_
_entity.id
_entity.type
_entity.pdbx_description
1 polymer ?
#
loop_
_entity_poly.entity_id
_entity_poly.type
_entity_poly.pdbx_seq_one_letter_code
_entity_poly.pdbx_strand_id
1 'polypeptide(L)'
;MGFIRLFPLEEIHPTDPARFGYGDPARARAIERFAAPEWVVQVSEIRRFEDCPLYLVSEEDPNVLVDGIRMELRAGTWLVVANDAPEASDRFETQIELAMQGRVATLPFSQYLTERERALRRAGVREVTGTRVDSEEP
;
A
#
# COMPACT_ATOMS: atom_id res chain seq x y z
N MET A 1 -11.91 14.80 15.67
CA MET A 1 -11.56 13.37 15.55
C MET A 1 -11.04 13.16 14.14
N GLY A 2 -9.79 12.72 14.00
CA GLY A 2 -9.09 12.63 12.72
C GLY A 2 -9.23 11.28 12.05
N PHE A 3 -9.34 11.28 10.72
CA PHE A 3 -9.41 10.06 9.93
C PHE A 3 -8.36 10.10 8.82
N ILE A 4 -7.76 8.95 8.55
CA ILE A 4 -6.86 8.74 7.41
C ILE A 4 -7.45 7.64 6.51
N ARG A 5 -7.52 7.94 5.22
CA ARG A 5 -7.81 6.96 4.18
C ARG A 5 -6.51 6.30 3.76
N LEU A 6 -6.50 4.97 3.80
CA LEU A 6 -5.34 4.13 3.52
C LEU A 6 -5.71 3.11 2.44
N PHE A 7 -4.69 2.67 1.71
CA PHE A 7 -4.79 1.58 0.73
C PHE A 7 -3.77 0.50 1.10
N PRO A 8 -4.13 -0.42 2.02
CA PRO A 8 -3.22 -1.47 2.48
C PRO A 8 -2.85 -2.41 1.35
N LEU A 9 -1.59 -2.86 1.37
CA LEU A 9 -1.05 -3.81 0.44
C LEU A 9 -1.26 -5.24 0.95
N GLU A 10 -1.47 -6.18 0.03
CA GLU A 10 -1.56 -7.60 0.36
C GLU A 10 -0.16 -8.16 0.57
N GLU A 11 0.22 -8.41 1.82
CA GLU A 11 1.48 -9.06 2.16
C GLU A 11 1.50 -10.52 1.67
N ILE A 12 2.60 -10.92 1.02
CA ILE A 12 2.80 -12.30 0.54
C ILE A 12 3.05 -13.24 1.72
N HIS A 13 3.77 -12.74 2.71
CA HIS A 13 3.99 -13.39 3.99
C HIS A 13 3.58 -12.41 5.07
N PRO A 14 2.62 -12.77 5.95
CA PRO A 14 2.25 -11.91 7.06
C PRO A 14 3.51 -11.55 7.86
N THR A 15 3.69 -10.26 8.13
CA THR A 15 4.75 -9.82 9.02
C THR A 15 4.64 -10.56 10.36
N ASP A 16 5.76 -11.14 10.82
CA ASP A 16 5.89 -11.62 12.20
C ASP A 16 5.88 -10.42 13.16
N PRO A 17 4.90 -10.31 14.08
CA PRO A 17 4.82 -9.21 15.04
C PRO A 17 6.09 -9.04 15.91
N ALA A 18 6.86 -10.12 16.09
CA ALA A 18 8.14 -10.07 16.81
C ALA A 18 9.22 -9.27 16.07
N ARG A 19 9.05 -9.02 14.75
CA ARG A 19 9.97 -8.27 13.90
C ARG A 19 9.67 -6.78 13.82
N PHE A 20 8.60 -6.33 14.47
CA PHE A 20 8.34 -4.89 14.61
C PHE A 20 9.47 -4.21 15.37
N GLY A 21 10.00 -3.10 14.85
CA GLY A 21 11.11 -2.33 15.42
C GLY A 21 12.48 -2.70 14.87
N TYR A 22 12.59 -3.73 14.03
CA TYR A 22 13.88 -4.21 13.50
C TYR A 22 14.20 -3.69 12.08
N GLY A 23 13.30 -2.91 11.48
CA GLY A 23 13.47 -2.42 10.10
C GLY A 23 13.41 -3.54 9.06
N ASP A 24 12.76 -4.67 9.40
CA ASP A 24 12.67 -5.83 8.53
C ASP A 24 11.77 -5.55 7.32
N PRO A 25 12.26 -5.81 6.09
CA PRO A 25 11.49 -5.52 4.89
C PRO A 25 10.16 -6.27 4.86
N ALA A 26 9.07 -5.55 4.61
CA ALA A 26 7.81 -6.15 4.24
C ALA A 26 7.86 -6.63 2.78
N ARG A 27 7.05 -7.62 2.43
CA ARG A 27 6.98 -8.12 1.04
C ARG A 27 5.52 -8.25 0.64
N ALA A 28 5.10 -7.43 -0.32
CA ALA A 28 3.71 -7.33 -0.73
C ALA A 28 3.54 -7.46 -2.24
N ARG A 29 2.35 -7.88 -2.68
CA ARG A 29 2.04 -7.92 -4.10
C ARG A 29 1.82 -6.50 -4.63
N ALA A 30 2.51 -6.18 -5.71
CA ALA A 30 2.19 -5.04 -6.55
C ALA A 30 0.95 -5.39 -7.39
N ILE A 31 -0.24 -5.19 -6.83
CA ILE A 31 -1.48 -5.47 -7.55
C ILE A 31 -1.65 -4.40 -8.64
N GLU A 32 -1.70 -4.82 -9.91
CA GLU A 32 -1.72 -3.93 -11.10
C GLU A 32 -2.95 -3.03 -11.20
N ARG A 33 -3.97 -3.29 -10.38
CA ARG A 33 -5.16 -2.48 -10.26
C ARG A 33 -5.53 -2.46 -8.80
N PHE A 34 -5.39 -1.31 -8.13
CA PHE A 34 -6.39 -0.65 -7.26
C PHE A 34 -7.41 -1.50 -6.46
N ALA A 35 -7.17 -2.79 -6.21
CA ALA A 35 -8.00 -3.73 -5.48
C ALA A 35 -7.48 -3.90 -4.05
N ALA A 36 -6.42 -3.18 -3.70
CA ALA A 36 -6.11 -2.86 -2.32
C ALA A 36 -7.40 -2.29 -1.69
N PRO A 37 -7.97 -2.95 -0.67
CA PRO A 37 -9.20 -2.48 -0.06
C PRO A 37 -8.98 -1.05 0.44
N GLU A 38 -9.98 -0.18 0.26
CA GLU A 38 -9.94 1.13 0.90
C GLU A 38 -10.23 0.95 2.40
N TRP A 39 -9.36 1.49 3.25
CA TRP A 39 -9.56 1.52 4.69
C TRP A 39 -9.68 2.95 5.18
N VAL A 40 -10.72 3.23 5.96
CA VAL A 40 -10.86 4.49 6.68
C VAL A 40 -10.56 4.22 8.14
N VAL A 41 -9.40 4.71 8.60
CA VAL A 41 -8.91 4.46 9.96
C VAL A 41 -8.96 5.75 10.77
N GLN A 42 -9.53 5.67 11.98
CA GLN A 42 -9.40 6.76 12.96
C GLN A 42 -7.97 6.79 13.48
N VAL A 43 -7.36 7.97 13.56
CA VAL A 43 -5.96 8.08 14.02
C VAL A 43 -5.77 7.49 15.41
N SER A 44 -6.77 7.61 16.29
CA SER A 44 -6.74 7.02 17.63
C SER A 44 -6.68 5.50 17.64
N GLU A 45 -7.11 4.82 16.57
CA GLU A 45 -7.07 3.36 16.43
C GLU A 45 -5.69 2.85 16.01
N ILE A 46 -4.78 3.72 15.58
CA ILE A 46 -3.40 3.35 15.30
C ILE A 46 -2.68 3.20 16.65
N ARG A 47 -2.29 1.97 16.98
CA ARG A 47 -1.57 1.66 18.24
C ARG A 47 -0.10 2.05 18.13
N ARG A 48 0.54 1.69 17.03
CA ARG A 48 1.93 2.01 16.68
C ARG A 48 2.16 1.83 15.19
N PHE A 49 3.16 2.50 14.66
CA PHE A 49 3.62 2.37 13.28
C PHE A 49 5.14 2.60 13.20
N GLU A 50 5.75 2.15 12.11
CA GLU A 50 7.17 2.36 11.81
C GLU A 50 7.41 2.47 10.31
N ASP A 51 8.48 3.19 9.94
CA ASP A 51 9.09 3.07 8.62
C ASP A 51 9.64 1.65 8.44
N CYS A 52 9.36 1.06 7.28
CA CYS A 52 9.95 -0.21 6.89
C CYS A 52 10.29 -0.20 5.39
N PRO A 53 11.41 -0.83 4.99
CA PRO A 53 11.62 -1.12 3.58
C PRO A 53 10.50 -2.05 3.08
N LEU A 54 10.04 -1.86 1.85
CA LEU A 54 8.94 -2.64 1.27
C LEU A 54 9.35 -3.18 -0.09
N TYR A 55 9.37 -4.51 -0.23
CA TYR A 55 9.50 -5.18 -1.51
C TYR A 55 8.14 -5.37 -2.16
N LEU A 56 7.90 -4.62 -3.24
CA LEU A 56 6.78 -4.79 -4.15
C LEU A 56 7.12 -5.87 -5.18
N VAL A 57 6.35 -6.95 -5.17
CA VAL A 57 6.54 -8.11 -6.06
C VAL A 57 5.47 -8.08 -7.16
N SER A 58 5.89 -8.01 -8.42
CA SER A 58 5.04 -8.22 -9.59
C SER A 58 5.55 -9.38 -10.45
N GLU A 59 4.80 -9.75 -11.50
CA GLU A 59 5.22 -10.79 -12.44
C GLU A 59 6.42 -10.37 -13.31
N GLU A 60 6.55 -9.08 -13.62
CA GLU A 60 7.62 -8.54 -14.48
C GLU A 60 8.85 -8.05 -13.69
N ASP A 61 8.63 -7.51 -12.48
CA ASP A 61 9.71 -7.11 -11.58
C ASP A 61 9.52 -7.81 -10.23
N PRO A 62 10.35 -8.83 -9.95
CA PRO A 62 10.12 -9.69 -8.81
C PRO A 62 10.40 -9.02 -7.46
N ASN A 63 11.14 -7.91 -7.40
CA ASN A 63 11.46 -7.22 -6.14
C ASN A 63 11.83 -5.75 -6.37
N VAL A 64 10.84 -4.86 -6.45
CA VAL A 64 11.08 -3.42 -6.37
C VAL A 64 11.08 -2.99 -4.91
N LEU A 65 12.18 -2.35 -4.49
CA LEU A 65 12.30 -1.80 -3.14
C LEU A 65 11.76 -0.37 -3.11
N VAL A 66 10.78 -0.12 -2.25
CA VAL A 66 10.20 1.21 -2.01
C VAL A 66 10.08 1.48 -0.51
N ASP A 67 9.81 2.74 -0.16
CA ASP A 67 9.47 3.14 1.21
C ASP A 67 8.06 2.62 1.57
N GLY A 68 7.90 2.09 2.78
CA GLY A 68 6.61 1.63 3.29
C GLY A 68 6.44 1.93 4.77
N ILE A 69 5.19 1.87 5.22
CA ILE A 69 4.83 1.94 6.64
C ILE A 69 4.16 0.65 7.04
N ARG A 70 4.62 0.10 8.16
CA ARG A 70 3.94 -0.98 8.87
C ARG A 70 3.22 -0.40 10.07
N MET A 71 1.95 -0.75 10.25
CA MET A 71 1.13 -0.26 11.36
C MET A 71 0.34 -1.38 12.05
N GLU A 72 0.19 -1.24 13.36
CA GLU A 72 -0.68 -2.06 14.20
C GLU A 72 -1.89 -1.23 14.62
N LEU A 73 -3.10 -1.73 14.37
CA LEU A 73 -4.33 -1.17 14.89
C LEU A 73 -4.61 -1.69 16.30
N ARG A 74 -5.38 -0.96 17.11
CA ARG A 74 -5.79 -1.37 18.47
C ARG A 74 -6.53 -2.71 18.52
N ALA A 75 -7.24 -3.06 17.45
CA ALA A 75 -7.90 -4.34 17.28
C ALA A 75 -6.94 -5.53 17.06
N GLY A 76 -5.63 -5.27 16.93
CA GLY A 76 -4.61 -6.27 16.61
C GLY A 76 -4.41 -6.51 15.11
N THR A 77 -5.14 -5.79 14.25
CA THR A 77 -4.97 -5.84 12.80
C THR A 77 -3.65 -5.19 12.39
N TRP A 78 -2.91 -5.84 11.50
CA TRP A 78 -1.68 -5.33 10.92
C TRP A 78 -1.93 -4.89 9.49
N LEU A 79 -1.41 -3.70 9.14
CA LEU A 79 -1.48 -3.17 7.79
C LEU A 79 -0.08 -2.74 7.34
N VAL A 80 0.20 -2.95 6.05
CA VAL A 80 1.37 -2.38 5.38
C VAL A 80 0.87 -1.50 4.25
N VAL A 81 1.39 -0.28 4.16
CA VAL A 81 1.07 0.70 3.12
C VAL A 81 2.36 1.22 2.49
N ALA A 82 2.29 1.65 1.24
CA ALA A 82 3.42 2.32 0.61
C ALA A 82 3.55 3.77 1.11
N ASN A 83 4.78 4.28 1.18
CA ASN A 83 5.12 5.64 1.62
C ASN A 83 6.11 6.34 0.67
N ASP A 84 6.19 5.86 -0.56
CA ASP A 84 7.10 6.33 -1.61
C ASP A 84 6.50 7.44 -2.47
N ALA A 85 5.63 8.28 -1.89
CA ALA A 85 5.11 9.44 -2.60
C ALA A 85 6.25 10.41 -2.97
N PRO A 86 6.21 11.02 -4.17
CA PRO A 86 7.25 11.94 -4.63
C PRO A 86 7.28 13.22 -3.78
N GLU A 87 6.09 13.70 -3.37
CA GLU A 87 5.95 14.88 -2.53
C GLU A 87 5.92 14.47 -1.06
N ALA A 88 6.81 15.06 -0.25
CA ALA A 88 6.87 14.78 1.19
C ALA A 88 5.56 15.12 1.93
N SER A 89 4.75 16.03 1.38
CA SER A 89 3.43 16.37 1.91
C SER A 89 2.43 15.21 1.82
N ASP A 90 2.66 14.28 0.89
CA ASP A 90 1.78 13.13 0.66
C ASP A 90 2.26 11.87 1.40
N ARG A 91 3.40 11.95 2.10
CA ARG A 91 3.92 10.86 2.94
C ARG A 91 3.14 10.74 4.25
N PHE A 92 3.24 9.56 4.84
CA PHE A 92 2.45 9.09 5.97
C PHE A 92 2.49 10.03 7.17
N GLU A 93 3.67 10.47 7.58
CA GLU A 93 3.86 11.38 8.73
C GLU A 93 3.02 12.64 8.55
N THR A 94 3.15 13.29 7.38
CA THR A 94 2.41 14.52 7.06
C THR A 94 0.90 14.26 6.99
N GLN A 95 0.47 13.14 6.40
CA GLN A 95 -0.95 12.79 6.32
C GLN A 95 -1.55 12.50 7.70
N ILE A 96 -0.80 11.85 8.59
CA ILE A 96 -1.20 11.63 9.98
C ILE A 96 -1.31 12.95 10.74
N GLU A 97 -0.35 13.86 10.59
CA GLU A 97 -0.42 15.20 11.20
C GLU A 97 -1.67 15.97 10.74
N LEU A 98 -1.97 15.93 9.45
CA LEU A 98 -3.20 16.53 8.89
C LEU A 98 -4.45 15.88 9.48
N ALA A 99 -4.48 14.56 9.59
CA ALA A 99 -5.59 13.85 10.21
C ALA A 99 -5.76 14.24 11.68
N MET A 100 -4.68 14.35 12.45
CA MET A 100 -4.69 14.78 13.86
C MET A 100 -5.29 16.18 14.05
N GLN A 101 -5.16 17.06 13.06
CA GLN A 101 -5.81 18.38 13.05
C GLN A 101 -7.34 18.32 12.79
N GLY A 102 -7.92 17.12 12.69
CA GLY A 102 -9.34 16.91 12.44
C GLY A 102 -9.73 16.96 10.96
N ARG A 103 -8.74 16.96 10.05
CA ARG A 103 -8.99 16.87 8.60
C ARG A 103 -9.13 15.40 8.18
N VAL A 104 -9.77 15.16 7.04
CA VAL A 104 -9.71 13.85 6.38
C VAL A 104 -8.46 13.85 5.49
N ALA A 105 -7.47 13.04 5.86
CA ALA A 105 -6.24 12.87 5.11
C ALA A 105 -6.31 11.61 4.24
N THR A 106 -5.51 11.54 3.18
CA THR A 106 -5.46 10.38 2.28
C THR A 106 -4.02 10.08 1.94
N LEU A 107 -3.58 8.87 2.28
CA LEU A 107 -2.29 8.38 1.81
C LEU A 107 -2.45 7.89 0.36
N PRO A 108 -1.67 8.39 -0.61
CA PRO A 108 -1.78 7.94 -1.99
C PRO A 108 -1.23 6.52 -2.16
N PHE A 109 -1.45 5.95 -3.35
CA PHE A 109 -0.79 4.72 -3.76
C PHE A 109 0.71 4.96 -4.00
N SER A 110 1.45 3.85 -4.08
CA SER A 110 2.86 3.90 -4.47
C SER A 110 3.06 4.58 -5.82
N GLN A 111 4.10 5.42 -5.90
CA GLN A 111 4.51 6.06 -7.15
C GLN A 111 4.93 5.00 -8.18
N TYR A 112 5.62 3.96 -7.74
CA TYR A 112 6.03 2.85 -8.62
C TYR A 112 4.83 2.22 -9.32
N LEU A 113 3.73 1.93 -8.59
CA LEU A 113 2.51 1.38 -9.17
C LEU A 113 1.89 2.33 -10.21
N THR A 114 1.91 3.65 -9.92
CA THR A 114 1.40 4.68 -10.83
C THR A 114 2.23 4.75 -12.13
N GLU A 115 3.56 4.66 -12.03
CA GLU A 115 4.46 4.68 -13.19
C GLU A 115 4.34 3.42 -14.04
N ARG A 116 4.23 2.26 -13.38
CA ARG A 116 3.99 0.97 -14.02
C ARG A 116 2.68 0.98 -14.82
N GLU A 117 1.61 1.50 -14.25
CA GLU A 117 0.34 1.66 -14.97
C GLU A 117 0.50 2.55 -16.22
N ARG A 118 1.21 3.69 -16.09
CA ARG A 118 1.47 4.57 -17.24
C ARG A 118 2.25 3.83 -18.34
N ALA A 119 3.22 3.00 -17.97
CA ALA A 119 4.00 2.20 -18.91
C ALA A 119 3.13 1.16 -19.63
N LEU A 120 2.32 0.39 -18.89
CA LEU A 120 1.40 -0.62 -19.46
C LEU A 120 0.37 0.02 -20.40
N ARG A 121 -0.20 1.17 -20.03
CA ARG A 121 -1.12 1.92 -20.89
C ARG A 121 -0.45 2.41 -22.17
N ARG A 122 0.81 2.88 -22.10
CA ARG A 122 1.60 3.27 -23.29
C ARG A 122 1.93 2.08 -24.18
N ALA A 123 2.13 0.90 -23.60
CA ALA A 123 2.34 -0.35 -24.32
C ALA A 123 1.05 -0.92 -24.96
N GLY A 124 -0.09 -0.22 -24.82
CA GLY A 124 -1.36 -0.63 -25.41
C GLY A 124 -2.12 -1.69 -24.60
N VAL A 125 -1.65 -2.02 -23.40
CA VAL A 125 -2.35 -2.92 -22.48
C VAL A 125 -3.51 -2.13 -21.84
N ARG A 126 -4.73 -2.31 -22.37
CA ARG A 126 -5.97 -1.80 -21.76
C ARG A 126 -6.60 -2.94 -20.95
N GLU A 127 -6.57 -2.81 -19.63
CA GLU A 127 -7.32 -3.62 -18.67
C GLU A 127 -7.26 -5.14 -18.88
N VAL A 128 -6.35 -5.81 -18.17
CA VAL A 128 -6.58 -7.21 -17.80
C VAL A 128 -7.42 -7.19 -16.52
N THR A 129 -8.74 -7.01 -16.68
CA THR A 129 -9.67 -7.49 -15.65
C THR A 129 -9.35 -8.96 -15.42
N GLY A 130 -9.11 -9.35 -14.18
CA GLY A 130 -8.87 -10.73 -13.74
C GLY A 130 -10.08 -11.67 -13.91
N THR A 131 -10.78 -11.57 -15.03
CA THR A 131 -11.77 -12.55 -15.45
C THR A 131 -11.15 -13.37 -16.57
N ARG A 132 -10.68 -14.56 -16.22
CA ARG A 132 -10.40 -15.62 -17.18
C ARG A 132 -11.71 -15.91 -17.91
N VAL A 133 -11.85 -15.40 -19.13
CA VAL A 133 -12.88 -15.90 -20.04
C VAL A 133 -12.29 -17.16 -20.64
N ASP A 134 -12.62 -18.31 -20.05
CA ASP A 134 -12.42 -19.59 -20.72
C ASP A 134 -13.22 -19.52 -22.04
N SER A 135 -12.51 -19.29 -23.13
CA SER A 135 -13.02 -19.43 -24.48
C SER A 135 -12.65 -20.83 -24.93
N GLU A 136 -13.40 -21.82 -24.45
CA GLU A 136 -13.55 -23.08 -25.18
C GLU A 136 -14.93 -23.07 -25.84
N GLU A 137 -14.96 -22.71 -27.11
CA GLU A 137 -15.91 -23.26 -28.08
C GLU A 137 -15.08 -23.80 -29.25
N PRO A 138 -15.48 -24.95 -29.79
CA PRO A 138 -16.39 -24.91 -30.94
C PRO A 138 -17.74 -25.62 -30.73
#